data_AF-A0A947JHY7-F1
#
_entry.id   AF-A0A947JHY7-F1
#
_cell.length_a   1.000
_cell.length_b   1.000
_cell.length_c   1.000
_cell.angle_alpha   90.00
_cell.angle_beta   90.00
_cell.angle_gamma   90.00
#
_symmetry.space_group_name_H-M   'P 1'
#
loop_
_entity.id
_entity.type
_entity.pdbx_description
1 polymer ?
#
loop_
_entity_poly.entity_id
_entity_poly.type
_entity_poly.pdbx_seq_one_letter_code
_entity_poly.pdbx_strand_id
1 'polypeptide(L)'
;MNRTTSKTGKTHTRDLQEALNDEITRTYLKTSEKSYIRKKAALRLAWSIAGIASILAIIAFVTKVNLDVRIRILSEIPSVSVERGQINFDNMKDKGVFLIKGTSVNNDIVKTTFFAGDAGLGSRTADDYILLSNAKGSGWGNFTIDLKEPIGLNKLDLKFVARGSSGGELLGIVISDSDNKTYRMERDLSTRLTGEWQLYKVNFRPVKKSVDLGNITTIKFEFGSLTVGNSSGAAIFIKDIYVAKARRSKWL
;
A
#
# COMPACT_ATOMS: atom_id res chain seq x y z
N MET A 1 30.45 66.03 -86.38
CA MET A 1 30.86 64.79 -85.67
C MET A 1 29.90 64.55 -84.52
N ASN A 2 28.90 63.69 -84.71
CA ASN A 2 27.88 63.37 -83.70
C ASN A 2 28.16 61.98 -83.12
N ARG A 3 28.26 61.89 -81.79
CA ARG A 3 28.21 60.62 -81.05
C ARG A 3 27.09 60.71 -80.01
N THR A 4 25.94 60.15 -80.36
CA THR A 4 24.85 59.81 -79.45
C THR A 4 25.25 58.56 -78.66
N THR A 5 25.51 58.69 -77.36
CA THR A 5 25.70 57.54 -76.47
C THR A 5 24.37 57.14 -75.83
N SER A 6 23.90 55.96 -76.24
CA SER A 6 22.76 55.21 -75.71
C SER A 6 22.88 54.98 -74.19
N LYS A 7 21.85 55.40 -73.43
CA LYS A 7 21.74 55.26 -71.97
C LYS A 7 20.69 54.22 -71.54
N THR A 8 20.22 53.37 -72.46
CA THR A 8 19.08 52.46 -72.25
C THR A 8 19.46 50.99 -71.97
N GLY A 9 20.75 50.62 -72.00
CA GLY A 9 21.18 49.23 -71.81
C GLY A 9 21.52 48.79 -70.37
N LYS A 10 21.68 49.71 -69.40
CA LYS A 10 22.12 49.37 -68.03
C LYS A 10 20.99 49.13 -67.03
N THR A 11 19.79 49.65 -67.29
CA THR A 11 18.62 49.45 -66.42
C THR A 11 18.03 48.05 -66.60
N HIS A 12 17.93 47.56 -67.83
CA HIS A 12 17.26 46.29 -68.10
C HIS A 12 18.00 45.05 -67.52
N THR A 13 19.33 45.05 -67.51
CA THR A 13 20.12 43.97 -66.91
C THR A 13 20.04 43.95 -65.38
N ARG A 14 19.84 45.12 -64.76
CA ARG A 14 19.72 45.23 -63.30
C ARG A 14 18.35 44.73 -62.82
N ASP A 15 17.29 45.05 -63.56
CA ASP A 15 15.93 44.59 -63.28
C ASP A 15 15.80 43.06 -63.44
N LEU A 16 16.45 42.48 -64.45
CA LEU A 16 16.49 41.02 -64.64
C LEU A 16 17.25 40.30 -63.51
N GLN A 17 18.33 40.90 -63.01
CA GLN A 17 19.12 40.32 -61.94
C GLN A 17 18.43 40.43 -60.58
N GLU A 18 17.65 41.49 -60.36
CA GLU A 18 16.81 41.65 -59.18
C GLU A 18 15.63 40.66 -59.20
N ALA A 19 14.96 40.47 -60.35
CA ALA A 19 13.91 39.47 -60.51
C ALA A 19 14.42 38.03 -60.28
N LEU A 20 15.61 37.69 -60.79
CA LEU A 20 16.21 36.38 -60.59
C LEU A 20 16.57 36.13 -59.12
N ASN A 21 17.11 37.14 -58.42
CA ASN A 21 17.43 37.04 -57.00
C ASN A 21 16.16 36.89 -56.15
N ASP A 22 15.07 37.56 -56.52
CA ASP A 22 13.79 37.46 -55.83
C ASP A 22 13.17 36.06 -56.00
N GLU A 23 13.26 35.47 -57.19
CA GLU A 23 12.77 34.12 -57.48
C GLU A 23 13.60 33.03 -56.78
N ILE A 24 14.93 33.18 -56.76
CA ILE A 24 15.83 32.30 -55.99
C ILE A 24 15.48 32.38 -54.49
N THR A 25 15.33 33.58 -53.94
CA THR A 25 15.00 33.79 -52.53
C THR A 25 13.66 33.16 -52.16
N ARG A 26 12.62 33.35 -52.98
CA ARG A 26 11.32 32.69 -52.79
C ARG A 26 11.42 31.17 -52.83
N THR A 27 12.23 30.62 -53.73
CA THR A 27 12.42 29.16 -53.85
C THR A 27 13.14 28.58 -52.63
N TYR A 28 14.18 29.24 -52.13
CA TYR A 28 14.87 28.84 -50.90
C TYR A 28 13.97 28.91 -49.67
N LEU A 29 13.18 29.98 -49.52
CA LEU A 29 12.22 30.13 -48.41
C LEU A 29 11.13 29.04 -48.45
N LYS A 30 10.57 28.76 -49.63
CA LYS A 30 9.53 27.72 -49.80
C LYS A 30 10.07 26.32 -49.51
N THR A 31 11.36 26.07 -49.79
CA THR A 31 12.01 24.77 -49.55
C THR A 31 12.37 24.59 -48.08
N SER A 32 12.85 25.64 -47.40
CA SER A 32 13.16 25.60 -45.98
C SER A 32 11.90 25.44 -45.12
N GLU A 33 10.81 26.09 -45.49
CA GLU A 33 9.51 25.97 -44.81
C GLU A 33 8.92 24.55 -44.92
N LYS A 34 8.98 23.93 -46.12
CA LYS A 34 8.57 22.53 -46.31
C LYS A 34 9.40 21.55 -45.49
N SER A 35 10.71 21.77 -45.37
CA SER A 35 11.63 20.95 -44.55
C SER A 35 11.29 21.07 -43.06
N TYR A 36 11.02 22.28 -42.58
CA TYR A 36 10.63 22.55 -41.20
C TYR A 36 9.28 21.92 -40.83
N ILE A 37 8.28 22.00 -41.72
CA ILE A 37 6.96 21.37 -41.53
C ILE A 37 7.10 19.84 -41.44
N ARG A 38 7.89 19.21 -42.32
CA ARG A 38 8.13 17.76 -42.29
C ARG A 38 8.82 17.30 -41.00
N LYS A 39 9.81 18.05 -40.50
CA LYS A 39 10.49 17.75 -39.22
C LYS A 39 9.55 17.88 -38.02
N LYS A 40 8.70 18.91 -37.99
CA LYS A 40 7.66 19.05 -36.94
C LYS A 40 6.63 17.93 -36.99
N ALA A 41 6.21 17.50 -38.19
CA ALA A 41 5.27 16.40 -38.35
C ALA A 41 5.88 15.06 -37.88
N ALA A 42 7.13 14.77 -38.24
CA ALA A 42 7.84 13.58 -37.79
C ALA A 42 8.05 13.55 -36.26
N LEU A 43 8.39 14.70 -35.67
CA LEU A 43 8.52 14.82 -34.21
C LEU A 43 7.18 14.60 -33.50
N ARG A 44 6.08 15.19 -34.01
CA ARG A 44 4.74 14.96 -33.47
C ARG A 44 4.33 13.49 -33.55
N LEU A 45 4.61 12.84 -34.69
CA LEU A 45 4.35 11.41 -34.88
C LEU A 45 5.13 10.55 -33.87
N ALA A 46 6.41 10.85 -33.65
CA ALA A 46 7.24 10.14 -32.68
C ALA A 46 6.69 10.27 -31.25
N TRP A 47 6.26 11.47 -30.85
CA TRP A 47 5.61 11.69 -29.54
C TRP A 47 4.27 10.96 -29.41
N SER A 48 3.46 10.90 -30.48
CA SER A 48 2.22 10.12 -30.48
C SER A 48 2.48 8.62 -30.32
N ILE A 49 3.49 8.07 -31.01
CA ILE A 49 3.87 6.66 -30.89
C ILE A 49 4.37 6.36 -29.46
N ALA A 50 5.21 7.22 -28.89
CA ALA A 50 5.70 7.05 -27.51
C ALA A 50 4.56 7.12 -26.47
N GLY A 51 3.59 8.01 -26.67
CA GLY A 51 2.40 8.10 -25.83
C GLY A 51 1.54 6.83 -25.90
N ILE A 52 1.28 6.32 -27.11
CA ILE A 52 0.53 5.07 -27.32
C ILE A 52 1.26 3.88 -26.70
N ALA A 53 2.58 3.77 -26.90
CA ALA A 53 3.39 2.70 -26.33
C ALA A 53 3.36 2.74 -24.79
N SER A 54 3.40 3.92 -24.19
CA SER A 54 3.30 4.09 -22.73
C SER A 54 1.93 3.67 -22.21
N ILE A 55 0.85 4.05 -22.90
CA ILE A 55 -0.52 3.63 -22.56
C ILE A 55 -0.66 2.11 -22.67
N LEU A 56 -0.17 1.50 -23.75
CA LEU A 56 -0.19 0.06 -23.93
C LEU A 56 0.65 -0.67 -22.87
N ALA A 57 1.79 -0.12 -22.47
CA ALA A 57 2.60 -0.68 -21.38
C ALA A 57 1.86 -0.61 -20.03
N ILE A 58 1.15 0.49 -19.74
CA ILE A 58 0.31 0.62 -18.54
C ILE A 58 -0.85 -0.38 -18.60
N ILE A 59 -1.56 -0.48 -19.72
CA ILE A 59 -2.65 -1.45 -19.90
C ILE A 59 -2.11 -2.88 -19.75
N ALA A 60 -0.97 -3.21 -20.36
CA ALA A 60 -0.33 -4.51 -20.24
C ALA A 60 0.12 -4.80 -18.80
N PHE A 61 0.61 -3.80 -18.07
CA PHE A 61 0.95 -3.92 -16.65
C PHE A 61 -0.31 -4.16 -15.81
N VAL A 62 -1.37 -3.37 -15.98
CA VAL A 62 -2.63 -3.54 -15.25
C VAL A 62 -3.30 -4.88 -15.56
N THR A 63 -3.21 -5.38 -16.79
CA THR A 63 -3.83 -6.65 -17.21
C THR A 63 -2.97 -7.89 -16.89
N LYS A 64 -1.63 -7.80 -16.95
CA LYS A 64 -0.74 -8.91 -16.54
C LYS A 64 -0.56 -9.00 -15.04
N VAL A 65 -0.69 -7.89 -14.31
CA VAL A 65 -0.83 -7.89 -12.86
C VAL A 65 -2.28 -8.30 -12.55
N ASN A 66 -2.58 -9.56 -12.83
CA ASN A 66 -3.50 -10.33 -12.00
C ASN A 66 -2.86 -10.39 -10.61
N LEU A 67 -2.90 -9.28 -9.87
CA LEU A 67 -2.95 -9.31 -8.43
C LEU A 67 -4.31 -9.95 -8.13
N ASP A 68 -4.35 -11.28 -8.23
CA ASP A 68 -5.44 -12.13 -7.77
C ASP A 68 -5.40 -12.05 -6.23
N VAL A 69 -5.64 -10.85 -5.70
CA VAL A 69 -6.00 -10.67 -4.30
C VAL A 69 -7.42 -11.21 -4.22
N ARG A 70 -7.53 -12.54 -4.16
CA ARG A 70 -8.78 -13.21 -3.80
C ARG A 70 -9.06 -12.87 -2.35
N ILE A 71 -9.61 -11.68 -2.11
CA ILE A 71 -10.29 -11.36 -0.86
C ILE A 71 -11.57 -12.16 -0.88
N ARG A 72 -11.48 -13.45 -0.53
CA ARG A 72 -12.64 -14.30 -0.40
C ARG A 72 -13.27 -13.96 0.94
N ILE A 73 -14.24 -13.03 0.90
CA ILE A 73 -15.13 -12.73 2.02
C ILE A 73 -15.95 -14.00 2.26
N LEU A 74 -15.57 -14.76 3.28
CA LEU A 74 -16.26 -16.00 3.68
C LEU A 74 -16.90 -15.79 5.04
N SER A 75 -18.18 -16.15 5.11
CA SER A 75 -19.11 -15.95 6.22
C SER A 75 -18.79 -16.69 7.52
N GLU A 76 -17.66 -17.41 7.60
CA GLU A 76 -17.23 -18.12 8.80
C GLU A 76 -16.45 -17.15 9.70
N ILE A 77 -17.09 -16.68 10.79
CA ILE A 77 -16.54 -15.67 11.70
C ILE A 77 -15.65 -16.36 12.76
N PRO A 78 -14.38 -15.96 12.93
CA PRO A 78 -13.52 -16.44 14.00
C PRO A 78 -14.09 -16.02 15.36
N SER A 79 -14.06 -16.91 16.35
CA SER A 79 -14.51 -16.56 17.69
C SER A 79 -13.44 -15.78 18.43
N VAL A 80 -13.85 -14.64 18.99
CA VAL A 80 -13.03 -13.79 19.83
C VAL A 80 -13.58 -13.86 21.24
N SER A 81 -12.70 -14.11 22.21
CA SER A 81 -13.06 -14.07 23.63
C SER A 81 -12.20 -13.04 24.33
N VAL A 82 -12.83 -12.33 25.27
CA VAL A 82 -12.23 -11.26 26.06
C VAL A 82 -12.26 -11.67 27.52
N GLU A 83 -11.10 -11.75 28.16
CA GLU A 83 -11.03 -11.98 29.61
C GLU A 83 -11.00 -10.63 30.34
N ARG A 84 -12.09 -10.35 31.09
CA ARG A 84 -12.21 -9.16 31.95
C ARG A 84 -11.84 -9.55 33.39
N GLY A 85 -10.82 -8.92 33.97
CA GLY A 85 -10.35 -9.18 35.33
C GLY A 85 -8.88 -8.80 35.52
N GLN A 86 -8.36 -8.87 36.75
CA GLN A 86 -6.92 -8.69 37.01
C GLN A 86 -6.12 -9.73 36.20
N ILE A 87 -5.49 -9.26 35.13
CA ILE A 87 -4.64 -10.07 34.29
C ILE A 87 -3.38 -10.37 35.10
N ASN A 88 -3.26 -11.59 35.62
CA ASN A 88 -2.04 -12.01 36.30
C ASN A 88 -1.01 -12.46 35.25
N PHE A 89 -0.21 -11.49 34.79
CA PHE A 89 0.76 -11.63 33.69
C PHE A 89 1.86 -12.67 33.99
N ASP A 90 2.17 -12.93 35.25
CA ASP A 90 3.20 -13.90 35.62
C ASP A 90 2.79 -15.34 35.31
N ASN A 91 1.49 -15.65 35.36
CA ASN A 91 0.96 -16.96 34.98
C ASN A 91 0.85 -17.17 33.45
N MET A 92 1.17 -16.15 32.64
CA MET A 92 1.12 -16.24 31.17
C MET A 92 2.45 -16.71 30.54
N LYS A 93 3.57 -16.59 31.26
CA LYS A 93 4.93 -16.92 30.76
C LYS A 93 5.06 -18.39 30.32
N ASP A 94 4.32 -19.31 30.93
CA ASP A 94 4.53 -20.76 30.75
C ASP A 94 3.66 -21.45 29.69
N LYS A 95 2.86 -20.73 28.90
CA LYS A 95 1.82 -21.38 28.06
C LYS A 95 1.78 -20.98 26.59
N GLY A 96 2.70 -20.14 26.13
CA GLY A 96 2.72 -19.67 24.74
C GLY A 96 4.09 -19.17 24.28
N VAL A 97 4.22 -19.01 22.97
CA VAL A 97 5.40 -18.46 22.30
C VAL A 97 5.14 -16.98 22.03
N PHE A 98 5.91 -16.11 22.70
CA PHE A 98 5.79 -14.66 22.52
C PHE A 98 6.42 -14.23 21.20
N LEU A 99 5.66 -13.46 20.43
CA LEU A 99 6.15 -12.70 19.28
C LEU A 99 6.68 -11.35 19.77
N ILE A 100 5.95 -10.72 20.70
CA ILE A 100 6.32 -9.47 21.37
C ILE A 100 5.94 -9.58 22.84
N LYS A 101 6.86 -9.27 23.76
CA LYS A 101 6.61 -9.24 25.21
C LYS A 101 6.86 -7.82 25.72
N GLY A 102 5.82 -7.16 26.25
CA GLY A 102 5.78 -5.70 26.35
C GLY A 102 6.00 -5.12 24.95
N THR A 103 7.21 -4.60 24.73
CA THR A 103 7.70 -4.08 23.44
C THR A 103 8.93 -4.81 22.89
N SER A 104 9.47 -5.75 23.66
CA SER A 104 10.60 -6.58 23.23
C SER A 104 10.13 -7.57 22.17
N VAL A 105 10.61 -7.39 20.94
CA VAL A 105 10.35 -8.29 19.82
C VAL A 105 11.19 -9.55 19.99
N ASN A 106 10.57 -10.72 19.85
CA ASN A 106 11.28 -11.99 19.83
C ASN A 106 11.94 -12.18 18.46
N ASN A 107 13.19 -11.71 18.35
CA ASN A 107 13.95 -11.76 17.11
C ASN A 107 14.27 -13.18 16.63
N ASP A 108 14.08 -14.23 17.44
CA ASP A 108 14.28 -15.61 16.95
C ASP A 108 13.14 -16.04 16.00
N ILE A 109 11.96 -15.42 16.14
CA ILE A 109 10.74 -15.81 15.42
C ILE A 109 10.28 -14.68 14.49
N VAL A 110 10.41 -13.43 14.94
CA VAL A 110 9.99 -12.25 14.20
C VAL A 110 11.15 -11.75 13.35
N LYS A 111 10.89 -11.54 12.06
CA LYS A 111 11.84 -10.99 11.10
C LYS A 111 11.91 -9.48 11.23
N THR A 112 10.75 -8.83 11.25
CA THR A 112 10.63 -7.39 11.36
C THR A 112 9.24 -7.02 11.87
N THR A 113 9.15 -5.83 12.45
CA THR A 113 7.89 -5.17 12.75
C THR A 113 7.92 -3.76 12.18
N PHE A 114 6.79 -3.29 11.66
CA PHE A 114 6.71 -1.94 11.09
C PHE A 114 5.28 -1.42 11.07
N PHE A 115 5.17 -0.09 11.02
CA PHE A 115 3.92 0.61 10.79
C PHE A 115 3.77 0.92 9.30
N ALA A 116 2.58 0.72 8.74
CA ALA A 116 2.29 1.02 7.34
C ALA A 116 1.02 1.85 7.17
N GLY A 117 0.97 2.59 6.06
CA GLY A 117 -0.08 3.57 5.79
C GLY A 117 0.04 4.79 6.69
N ASP A 118 -1.09 5.38 7.04
CA ASP A 118 -1.17 6.55 7.91
C ASP A 118 -0.75 6.24 9.36
N ALA A 119 -0.55 4.96 9.68
CA ALA A 119 0.03 4.53 10.95
C ALA A 119 1.40 5.16 11.23
N GLY A 120 2.21 5.45 10.20
CA GLY A 120 3.50 6.10 10.38
C GLY A 120 3.41 7.48 11.08
N LEU A 121 2.22 8.09 11.11
CA LEU A 121 1.98 9.38 11.74
C LEU A 121 1.47 9.19 13.18
N GLY A 122 2.40 9.17 14.13
CA GLY A 122 2.10 9.18 15.57
C GLY A 122 2.00 7.81 16.23
N SER A 123 1.93 6.72 15.45
CA SER A 123 2.15 5.37 16.00
C SER A 123 3.62 5.16 16.33
N ARG A 124 3.88 4.43 17.40
CA ARG A 124 5.25 4.18 17.88
C ARG A 124 5.29 2.99 18.82
N THR A 125 6.47 2.42 18.99
CA THR A 125 6.77 1.51 20.09
C THR A 125 7.23 2.34 21.28
N ALA A 126 6.52 2.28 22.41
CA ALA A 126 6.91 2.88 23.68
C ALA A 126 7.61 1.84 24.57
N ASP A 127 7.89 2.13 25.84
CA ASP A 127 8.59 1.18 26.71
C ASP A 127 7.75 -0.08 27.04
N ASP A 128 6.43 0.09 27.19
CA ASP A 128 5.55 -1.00 27.70
C ASP A 128 4.47 -1.44 26.70
N TYR A 129 4.30 -0.69 25.61
CA TYR A 129 3.24 -0.90 24.64
C TYR A 129 3.59 -0.39 23.25
N ILE A 130 2.86 -0.89 22.26
CA ILE A 130 2.79 -0.38 20.89
C ILE A 130 1.58 0.54 20.80
N LEU A 131 1.81 1.80 20.45
CA LEU A 131 0.78 2.80 20.18
C LEU A 131 0.39 2.75 18.72
N LEU A 132 -0.90 2.56 18.45
CA LEU A 132 -1.52 2.70 17.14
C LEU A 132 -2.37 3.98 17.16
N SER A 133 -1.98 5.01 16.42
CA SER A 133 -2.62 6.33 16.47
C SER A 133 -3.25 6.71 15.14
N ASN A 134 -4.56 6.97 15.13
CA ASN A 134 -5.28 7.52 13.98
C ASN A 134 -5.33 9.06 14.04
N ALA A 135 -4.17 9.71 14.19
CA ALA A 135 -4.07 11.13 14.54
C ALA A 135 -4.78 12.08 13.56
N LYS A 136 -4.78 11.78 12.25
CA LYS A 136 -5.39 12.63 11.21
C LYS A 136 -6.81 12.22 10.82
N GLY A 137 -7.29 11.07 11.28
CA GLY A 137 -8.62 10.54 10.93
C GLY A 137 -8.80 10.13 9.48
N SER A 138 -7.81 10.32 8.63
CA SER A 138 -7.85 9.99 7.21
C SER A 138 -6.99 8.76 6.93
N GLY A 139 -7.63 7.68 6.47
CA GLY A 139 -6.99 6.63 5.70
C GLY A 139 -6.86 5.28 6.38
N TRP A 140 -5.86 4.51 5.96
CA TRP A 140 -5.64 3.13 6.41
C TRP A 140 -4.34 3.08 7.21
N GLY A 141 -4.31 2.25 8.26
CA GLY A 141 -3.14 2.13 9.11
C GLY A 141 -3.06 0.75 9.72
N ASN A 142 -1.86 0.17 9.71
CA ASN A 142 -1.59 -1.09 10.39
C ASN A 142 -0.22 -1.13 11.07
N PHE A 143 -0.13 -2.02 12.06
CA PHE A 143 1.12 -2.53 12.59
C PHE A 143 1.28 -3.97 12.12
N THR A 144 2.39 -4.26 11.45
CA THR A 144 2.68 -5.56 10.83
C THR A 144 3.79 -6.27 11.58
N ILE A 145 3.62 -7.58 11.78
CA ILE A 145 4.62 -8.51 12.30
C ILE A 145 4.89 -9.52 11.19
N ASP A 146 6.09 -9.48 10.61
CA ASP A 146 6.56 -10.48 9.65
C ASP A 146 7.39 -11.53 10.39
N LEU A 147 7.10 -12.79 10.11
CA LEU A 147 7.75 -13.94 10.74
C LEU A 147 8.97 -14.37 9.91
N LYS A 148 10.02 -14.84 10.57
CA LYS A 148 11.22 -15.40 9.92
C LYS A 148 10.89 -16.69 9.20
N GLU A 149 10.14 -17.53 9.88
CA GLU A 149 9.63 -18.80 9.36
C GLU A 149 8.12 -18.83 9.56
N PRO A 150 7.38 -19.51 8.66
CA PRO A 150 5.96 -19.66 8.82
C PRO A 150 5.59 -20.43 10.10
N ILE A 151 4.50 -20.03 10.75
CA ILE A 151 4.00 -20.69 11.97
C ILE A 151 2.62 -21.32 11.75
N GLY A 152 2.39 -22.45 12.40
CA GLY A 152 1.11 -23.14 12.39
C GLY A 152 0.15 -22.64 13.47
N LEU A 153 -0.93 -21.97 13.09
CA LEU A 153 -2.05 -21.54 13.95
C LEU A 153 -3.21 -22.56 14.03
N ASN A 154 -3.13 -23.69 13.33
CA ASN A 154 -4.19 -24.71 13.26
C ASN A 154 -4.78 -25.20 14.59
N LYS A 155 -3.98 -25.17 15.67
CA LYS A 155 -4.33 -25.60 17.04
C LYS A 155 -3.97 -24.54 18.10
N LEU A 156 -3.56 -23.35 17.67
CA LEU A 156 -3.12 -22.27 18.51
C LEU A 156 -4.10 -21.10 18.42
N ASP A 157 -4.22 -20.35 19.50
CA ASP A 157 -4.88 -19.05 19.49
C ASP A 157 -3.80 -17.96 19.42
N LEU A 158 -4.07 -16.90 18.66
CA LEU A 158 -3.34 -15.65 18.81
C LEU A 158 -3.93 -14.90 20.00
N LYS A 159 -3.05 -14.41 20.87
CA LYS A 159 -3.42 -13.68 22.08
C LYS A 159 -2.62 -12.40 22.17
N PHE A 160 -3.26 -11.36 22.66
CA PHE A 160 -2.63 -10.06 22.87
C PHE A 160 -3.41 -9.27 23.92
N VAL A 161 -2.74 -8.32 24.55
CA VAL A 161 -3.35 -7.42 25.51
C VAL A 161 -3.51 -6.06 24.85
N ALA A 162 -4.72 -5.52 24.89
CA ALA A 162 -5.02 -4.25 24.26
C ALA A 162 -5.98 -3.39 25.08
N ARG A 163 -5.96 -2.09 24.82
CA ARG A 163 -6.97 -1.12 25.27
C ARG A 163 -7.09 0.03 24.28
N GLY A 164 -8.25 0.66 24.29
CA GLY A 164 -8.46 1.96 23.66
C GLY A 164 -8.04 3.10 24.58
N SER A 165 -7.83 4.29 24.00
CA SER A 165 -7.62 5.52 24.75
C SER A 165 -8.87 5.97 25.50
N SER A 166 -10.03 5.91 24.84
CA SER A 166 -11.33 6.31 25.39
C SER A 166 -12.25 5.13 25.62
N GLY A 167 -11.97 3.99 24.99
CA GLY A 167 -12.91 2.89 24.85
C GLY A 167 -13.90 3.21 23.73
N GLY A 168 -14.18 2.23 22.88
CA GLY A 168 -14.94 2.45 21.66
C GLY A 168 -14.15 2.17 20.38
N GLU A 169 -12.82 2.12 20.47
CA GLU A 169 -11.92 1.93 19.34
C GLU A 169 -11.99 0.50 18.78
N LEU A 170 -11.78 0.39 17.48
CA LEU A 170 -11.89 -0.83 16.72
C LEU A 170 -10.51 -1.32 16.29
N LEU A 171 -10.31 -2.63 16.34
CA LEU A 171 -9.06 -3.26 15.96
C LEU A 171 -9.37 -4.42 15.04
N GLY A 172 -8.76 -4.40 13.86
CA GLY A 172 -8.82 -5.45 12.86
C GLY A 172 -7.59 -6.33 12.96
N ILE A 173 -7.76 -7.62 12.71
CA ILE A 173 -6.64 -8.55 12.57
C ILE A 173 -6.67 -9.18 11.19
N VAL A 174 -5.50 -9.21 10.58
CA VAL A 174 -5.27 -9.83 9.29
C VAL A 174 -4.13 -10.82 9.43
N ILE A 175 -4.29 -12.00 8.85
CA ILE A 175 -3.21 -12.99 8.73
C ILE A 175 -2.98 -13.31 7.26
N SER A 176 -1.73 -13.57 6.89
CA SER A 176 -1.35 -14.02 5.55
C SER A 176 -0.54 -15.31 5.64
N ASP A 177 -0.77 -16.25 4.73
CA ASP A 177 0.05 -17.45 4.58
C ASP A 177 1.22 -17.25 3.60
N SER A 178 2.07 -18.26 3.47
CA SER A 178 3.20 -18.29 2.53
C SER A 178 2.79 -18.12 1.06
N ASP A 179 1.56 -18.47 0.71
CA ASP A 179 1.01 -18.32 -0.64
C ASP A 179 0.42 -16.92 -0.85
N ASN A 180 0.62 -16.00 0.11
CA ASN A 180 0.03 -14.68 0.18
C ASN A 180 -1.51 -14.66 0.22
N LYS A 181 -2.16 -15.79 0.52
CA LYS A 181 -3.61 -15.78 0.80
C LYS A 181 -3.79 -15.07 2.12
N THR A 182 -4.69 -14.10 2.12
CA THR A 182 -4.89 -13.21 3.25
C THR A 182 -6.29 -13.41 3.78
N TYR A 183 -6.40 -13.65 5.08
CA TYR A 183 -7.65 -13.64 5.79
C TYR A 183 -7.72 -12.41 6.69
N ARG A 184 -8.72 -11.59 6.42
CA ARG A 184 -9.09 -10.45 7.25
C ARG A 184 -10.28 -10.86 8.09
N MET A 185 -10.17 -10.71 9.40
CA MET A 185 -11.28 -10.98 10.30
C MET A 185 -12.41 -9.99 10.01
N GLU A 186 -13.52 -10.50 9.45
CA GLU A 186 -14.69 -9.68 9.20
C GLU A 186 -15.47 -9.45 10.50
N ARG A 187 -15.72 -8.17 10.76
CA ARG A 187 -16.19 -7.59 12.02
C ARG A 187 -15.15 -7.62 13.14
N ASP A 188 -15.06 -6.46 13.79
CA ASP A 188 -14.26 -6.13 14.95
C ASP A 188 -14.04 -7.34 15.84
N LEU A 189 -12.83 -7.53 16.35
CA LEU A 189 -12.61 -8.30 17.58
C LEU A 189 -13.75 -7.98 18.54
N SER A 190 -14.68 -8.92 18.74
CA SER A 190 -16.15 -8.77 18.89
C SER A 190 -16.76 -7.83 19.96
N THR A 191 -16.17 -6.66 20.25
CA THR A 191 -16.72 -5.50 20.94
C THR A 191 -15.58 -4.51 20.99
N ARG A 192 -15.81 -3.29 20.52
CA ARG A 192 -15.01 -2.09 20.77
C ARG A 192 -14.07 -2.24 21.97
N LEU A 193 -12.79 -1.96 21.77
CA LEU A 193 -11.81 -1.98 22.85
C LEU A 193 -12.33 -1.14 24.02
N THR A 194 -12.09 -1.59 25.24
CA THR A 194 -12.40 -0.79 26.41
C THR A 194 -11.27 0.18 26.71
N GLY A 195 -11.52 1.20 27.53
CA GLY A 195 -10.45 2.04 28.09
C GLY A 195 -9.47 1.28 28.99
N GLU A 196 -9.87 0.09 29.47
CA GLU A 196 -9.09 -0.81 30.32
C GLU A 196 -8.30 -1.84 29.53
N TRP A 197 -7.16 -2.29 30.07
CA TRP A 197 -6.36 -3.38 29.51
C TRP A 197 -7.12 -4.71 29.59
N GLN A 198 -7.31 -5.35 28.44
CA GLN A 198 -7.98 -6.64 28.33
C GLN A 198 -7.15 -7.63 27.53
N LEU A 199 -7.25 -8.92 27.89
CA LEU A 199 -6.68 -9.99 27.09
C LEU A 199 -7.69 -10.43 26.03
N TYR A 200 -7.27 -10.33 24.77
CA TYR A 200 -8.01 -10.80 23.61
C TYR A 200 -7.44 -12.14 23.15
N LYS A 201 -8.32 -13.08 22.83
CA LYS A 201 -7.97 -14.40 22.28
C LYS A 201 -8.70 -14.61 20.97
N VAL A 202 -7.95 -14.94 19.93
CA VAL A 202 -8.44 -15.12 18.58
C VAL A 202 -8.28 -16.58 18.17
N ASN A 203 -9.41 -17.21 17.88
CA ASN A 203 -9.44 -18.58 17.39
C ASN A 203 -9.68 -18.60 15.88
N PHE A 204 -8.66 -19.01 15.13
CA PHE A 204 -8.72 -19.07 13.66
C PHE A 204 -9.30 -20.38 13.10
N ARG A 205 -9.70 -21.35 13.93
CA ARG A 205 -10.23 -22.63 13.41
C ARG A 205 -11.37 -22.50 12.40
N PRO A 206 -12.32 -21.56 12.53
CA PRO A 206 -13.39 -21.37 11.54
C PRO A 206 -12.90 -20.89 10.17
N VAL A 207 -11.64 -20.43 10.04
CA VAL A 207 -11.17 -19.77 8.81
C VAL A 207 -10.14 -20.59 8.04
N LYS A 208 -10.01 -21.88 8.39
CA LYS A 208 -9.07 -22.86 7.78
C LYS A 208 -9.19 -23.02 6.27
N LYS A 209 -10.36 -22.70 5.69
CA LYS A 209 -10.59 -22.81 4.25
C LYS A 209 -10.17 -21.56 3.48
N SER A 210 -9.92 -20.46 4.18
CA SER A 210 -9.62 -19.14 3.59
C SER A 210 -8.13 -18.88 3.46
N VAL A 211 -7.35 -19.44 4.39
CA VAL A 211 -5.89 -19.27 4.49
C VAL A 211 -5.29 -20.55 5.08
N ASP A 212 -4.08 -20.92 4.65
CA ASP A 212 -3.38 -22.05 5.24
C ASP A 212 -2.84 -21.70 6.64
N LEU A 213 -3.63 -22.04 7.66
CA LEU A 213 -3.23 -21.87 9.06
C LEU A 213 -2.04 -22.75 9.47
N GLY A 214 -1.51 -23.62 8.60
CA GLY A 214 -0.26 -24.33 8.84
C GLY A 214 0.98 -23.49 8.55
N ASN A 215 0.83 -22.41 7.78
CA ASN A 215 1.93 -21.75 7.08
C ASN A 215 1.81 -20.21 7.14
N ILE A 216 1.46 -19.66 8.31
CA ILE A 216 1.23 -18.22 8.49
C ILE A 216 2.56 -17.48 8.55
N THR A 217 2.71 -16.44 7.72
CA THR A 217 3.94 -15.65 7.56
C THR A 217 3.83 -14.23 8.12
N THR A 218 2.62 -13.67 8.13
CA THR A 218 2.40 -12.28 8.54
C THR A 218 1.14 -12.16 9.40
N ILE A 219 1.22 -11.32 10.43
CA ILE A 219 0.09 -10.91 11.27
C ILE A 219 0.04 -9.38 11.26
N LYS A 220 -1.13 -8.80 10.98
CA LYS A 220 -1.34 -7.34 10.96
C LYS A 220 -2.46 -6.93 11.90
N PHE A 221 -2.25 -5.80 12.56
CA PHE A 221 -3.21 -5.11 13.41
C PHE A 221 -3.65 -3.82 12.72
N GLU A 222 -4.87 -3.80 12.18
CA GLU A 222 -5.43 -2.67 11.43
C GLU A 222 -6.28 -1.76 12.32
N PHE A 223 -6.14 -0.45 12.18
CA PHE A 223 -6.79 0.53 13.07
C PHE A 223 -7.20 1.85 12.41
N GLY A 224 -6.93 2.05 11.11
CA GLY A 224 -7.32 3.27 10.39
C GLY A 224 -8.84 3.42 10.18
N SER A 225 -9.27 4.62 9.79
CA SER A 225 -10.69 4.93 9.53
C SER A 225 -11.26 4.16 8.33
N LEU A 226 -10.48 4.01 7.25
CA LEU A 226 -10.92 3.24 6.07
C LEU A 226 -10.81 1.73 6.25
N THR A 227 -9.99 1.27 7.20
CA THR A 227 -9.85 -0.16 7.50
C THR A 227 -10.94 -0.61 8.45
N VAL A 228 -11.07 0.03 9.61
CA VAL A 228 -11.93 -0.46 10.71
C VAL A 228 -12.91 0.58 11.23
N GLY A 229 -12.88 1.83 10.73
CA GLY A 229 -13.88 2.84 11.11
C GLY A 229 -13.54 3.67 12.36
N ASN A 230 -12.29 3.67 12.82
CA ASN A 230 -11.88 4.55 13.92
C ASN A 230 -11.95 6.04 13.53
N SER A 231 -12.40 6.88 14.45
CA SER A 231 -12.42 8.34 14.29
C SER A 231 -11.02 8.95 14.33
N SER A 232 -10.92 10.22 13.92
CA SER A 232 -9.71 11.02 14.14
C SER A 232 -9.36 11.07 15.63
N GLY A 233 -8.06 11.02 15.94
CA GLY A 233 -7.54 11.06 17.30
C GLY A 233 -7.67 9.76 18.10
N ALA A 234 -8.34 8.73 17.56
CA ALA A 234 -8.43 7.42 18.20
C ALA A 234 -7.03 6.83 18.40
N ALA A 235 -6.78 6.28 19.58
CA ALA A 235 -5.52 5.63 19.90
C ALA A 235 -5.76 4.26 20.56
N ILE A 236 -4.97 3.29 20.14
CA ILE A 236 -5.01 1.92 20.64
C ILE A 236 -3.63 1.56 21.17
N PHE A 237 -3.60 0.90 22.32
CA PHE A 237 -2.39 0.43 22.96
C PHE A 237 -2.40 -1.09 22.94
N ILE A 238 -1.34 -1.71 22.46
CA ILE A 238 -1.20 -3.17 22.38
C ILE A 238 0.11 -3.60 23.03
N LYS A 239 0.10 -4.73 23.74
CA LYS A 239 1.31 -5.37 24.26
C LYS A 239 1.12 -6.87 24.40
N ASP A 240 2.21 -7.58 24.67
CA ASP A 240 2.22 -9.01 24.98
C ASP A 240 1.49 -9.84 23.91
N ILE A 241 2.03 -9.85 22.69
CA ILE A 241 1.49 -10.60 21.55
C ILE A 241 2.14 -11.98 21.51
N TYR A 242 1.34 -13.03 21.61
CA TYR A 242 1.82 -14.41 21.67
C TYR A 242 0.85 -15.41 21.07
N VAL A 243 1.38 -16.56 20.67
CA VAL A 243 0.59 -17.71 20.24
C VAL A 243 0.61 -18.79 21.32
N ALA A 244 -0.54 -19.36 21.64
CA ALA A 244 -0.65 -20.35 22.72
C ALA A 244 -1.62 -21.47 22.33
N LYS A 245 -1.46 -22.66 22.94
CA LYS A 245 -2.42 -23.75 22.74
C LYS A 245 -3.84 -23.28 23.08
N ALA A 246 -4.77 -23.55 22.19
CA ALA A 246 -6.18 -23.27 22.42
C ALA A 246 -6.67 -24.11 23.61
N ARG A 247 -7.12 -23.45 24.69
CA ARG A 247 -7.71 -24.18 25.83
C ARG A 247 -9.05 -24.74 25.37
N ARG A 248 -9.18 -26.07 25.37
CA ARG A 248 -10.48 -26.72 25.19
C ARG A 248 -11.30 -26.40 26.44
N SER A 249 -12.36 -25.61 26.32
CA SER A 249 -13.49 -25.76 27.22
C SER A 249 -14.01 -27.19 27.00
N LYS A 250 -13.80 -28.07 27.98
CA LYS A 250 -14.62 -29.27 28.08
C LYS A 250 -16.03 -28.75 28.30
N TRP A 251 -16.85 -28.74 27.27
CA TRP A 251 -18.29 -28.68 27.45
C TRP A 251 -18.65 -29.95 28.21
N LEU A 252 -18.99 -29.78 29.49
CA LEU A 252 -19.71 -30.77 30.29
C LEU A 252 -21.18 -30.68 29.93
#